data_AF-A0AAV2LTE3-F1
#
_entry.id   AF-A0AAV2LTE3-F1
#
_cell.length_a   1.000
_cell.length_b   1.000
_cell.length_c   1.000
_cell.angle_alpha   90.00
_cell.angle_beta   90.00
_cell.angle_gamma   90.00
#
_symmetry.space_group_name_H-M   'P 1'
#
loop_
_entity.id
_entity.type
_entity.pdbx_description
1 polymer ?
#
loop_
_entity_poly.entity_id
_entity_poly.type
_entity_poly.pdbx_seq_one_letter_code
_entity_poly.pdbx_strand_id
1 'polypeptide(L)'
;MELEKSLLSDHELRLIEDAERLKRKQADDYDSDEEDVQMDQDIVLAQDLEDSWEHKFRNMQFTPRVRDDVDQDLSSVQRCLMDFLVLVSEHAVGDQKLWLLPQREWQEGETLRQTAERALASLPVGLEATFLGNAPCGVYKYKLPKPLRTDSSIGTKVFFFKAVLSEPSASSHSALLWLKKSELQSYLKPSYMMKVEPFIIDL
;
A
#
# COMPACT_ATOMS: atom_id res chain seq x y z
N MET A 1 -13.64 -18.38 20.93
CA MET A 1 -14.43 -17.86 22.07
C MET A 1 -15.24 -16.61 21.75
N GLU A 2 -15.39 -16.19 20.48
CA GLU A 2 -16.35 -15.12 20.12
C GLU A 2 -17.77 -15.68 19.96
N LEU A 3 -17.93 -16.79 19.23
CA LEU A 3 -19.22 -17.42 18.96
C LEU A 3 -20.00 -17.81 20.24
N GLU A 4 -19.33 -18.43 21.22
CA GLU A 4 -19.95 -18.93 22.46
C GLU A 4 -20.52 -17.84 23.38
N LYS A 5 -20.10 -16.59 23.17
CA LYS A 5 -20.56 -15.42 23.94
C LYS A 5 -21.43 -14.48 23.11
N SER A 6 -21.65 -14.82 21.84
CA SER A 6 -22.49 -14.03 20.94
C SER A 6 -23.96 -14.38 21.12
N LEU A 7 -24.83 -13.41 20.84
CA LEU A 7 -26.27 -13.63 20.71
C LEU A 7 -26.55 -14.20 19.31
N LEU A 8 -27.70 -14.85 19.16
CA LEU A 8 -28.19 -15.31 17.86
C LEU A 8 -28.31 -14.11 16.91
N SER A 9 -27.71 -14.25 15.74
CA SER A 9 -27.82 -13.31 14.63
C SER A 9 -29.17 -13.46 13.92
N ASP A 10 -29.59 -12.41 13.21
CA ASP A 10 -30.85 -12.44 12.44
C ASP A 10 -30.86 -13.58 11.40
N HIS A 11 -29.70 -13.95 10.86
CA HIS A 11 -29.57 -15.09 9.93
C HIS A 11 -29.79 -16.43 10.63
N GLU A 12 -29.25 -16.62 11.82
CA GLU A 12 -29.45 -17.84 12.61
C GLU A 12 -30.90 -17.97 13.11
N LEU A 13 -31.54 -16.85 13.50
CA LEU A 13 -32.96 -16.84 13.84
C LEU A 13 -33.82 -17.25 12.64
N ARG A 14 -33.55 -16.69 11.45
CA ARG A 14 -34.24 -17.05 10.21
C ARG A 14 -34.05 -18.53 9.84
N LEU A 15 -32.85 -19.08 9.99
CA LEU A 15 -32.60 -20.51 9.77
C LEU A 15 -33.43 -21.41 10.70
N ILE A 16 -33.57 -21.02 11.97
CA ILE A 16 -34.37 -21.77 12.95
C ILE A 16 -35.86 -21.69 12.57
N GLU A 17 -36.36 -20.49 12.25
CA GLU A 17 -37.74 -20.28 11.84
C GLU A 17 -38.10 -21.03 10.55
N ASP A 18 -37.25 -20.99 9.53
CA ASP A 18 -37.43 -21.73 8.27
C ASP A 18 -37.46 -23.24 8.53
N ALA A 19 -36.56 -23.76 9.38
CA ALA A 19 -36.52 -25.17 9.73
C ALA A 19 -37.75 -25.63 10.54
N GLU A 20 -38.25 -24.80 11.46
CA GLU A 20 -39.48 -25.07 12.21
C GLU A 20 -40.71 -25.07 11.29
N ARG A 21 -40.80 -24.09 10.38
CA ARG A 21 -41.86 -24.05 9.35
C ARG A 21 -41.85 -25.33 8.53
N LEU A 22 -40.71 -25.73 7.96
CA LEU A 22 -40.61 -26.96 7.16
C LEU A 22 -41.04 -28.22 7.94
N LYS A 23 -40.71 -28.31 9.23
CA LYS A 23 -41.13 -29.44 10.08
C LYS A 23 -42.64 -29.48 10.29
N ARG A 24 -43.29 -28.33 10.54
CA ARG A 24 -44.75 -28.25 10.67
C ARG A 24 -45.44 -28.68 9.37
N LYS A 25 -44.91 -28.23 8.22
CA LYS A 25 -45.41 -28.66 6.90
C LYS A 25 -45.35 -30.16 6.69
N GLN A 26 -44.27 -30.80 7.12
CA GLN A 26 -44.07 -32.25 6.96
C GLN A 26 -44.94 -33.08 7.92
N ALA A 27 -45.39 -32.50 9.03
CA ALA A 27 -46.20 -33.18 10.04
C ALA A 27 -47.72 -33.15 9.77
N ASP A 28 -48.15 -32.53 8.65
CA ASP A 28 -49.57 -32.39 8.24
C ASP A 28 -50.46 -31.64 9.25
N ASP A 29 -49.86 -30.89 10.17
CA ASP A 29 -50.51 -30.12 11.25
C ASP A 29 -50.81 -28.68 10.78
N TYR A 30 -51.32 -28.55 9.55
CA TYR A 30 -51.40 -27.31 8.78
C TYR A 30 -52.76 -26.62 8.94
N ASP A 31 -52.86 -25.60 9.80
CA ASP A 31 -54.02 -24.70 9.86
C ASP A 31 -53.83 -23.56 8.84
N SER A 32 -54.61 -23.60 7.76
CA SER A 32 -54.34 -22.96 6.47
C SER A 32 -54.52 -21.43 6.41
N ASP A 33 -55.00 -20.76 7.45
CA ASP A 33 -55.60 -19.43 7.24
C ASP A 33 -54.71 -18.21 7.61
N GLU A 34 -53.61 -18.39 8.37
CA GLU A 34 -52.75 -17.26 8.81
C GLU A 34 -51.32 -17.26 8.22
N GLU A 35 -50.73 -18.42 7.87
CA GLU A 35 -49.35 -18.49 7.36
C GLU A 35 -49.23 -18.27 5.83
N ASP A 36 -50.33 -18.34 5.08
CA ASP A 36 -50.36 -18.19 3.61
C ASP A 36 -49.96 -16.78 3.13
N VAL A 37 -50.16 -15.74 3.96
CA VAL A 37 -49.76 -14.36 3.61
C VAL A 37 -48.24 -14.14 3.74
N GLN A 38 -47.60 -14.89 4.64
CA GLN A 38 -46.14 -14.82 4.86
C GLN A 38 -45.38 -15.66 3.81
N MET A 39 -46.01 -16.73 3.32
CA MET A 39 -45.50 -17.64 2.28
C MET A 39 -45.24 -16.96 0.94
N ASP A 40 -46.08 -16.02 0.52
CA ASP A 40 -45.91 -15.29 -0.73
C ASP A 40 -44.78 -14.24 -0.68
N GLN A 41 -44.26 -13.92 0.52
CA GLN A 41 -43.28 -12.85 0.72
C GLN A 41 -41.82 -13.36 0.80
N ASP A 42 -41.57 -14.56 1.31
CA ASP A 42 -40.22 -15.14 1.47
C ASP A 42 -40.07 -16.42 0.61
N ILE A 43 -39.88 -16.22 -0.69
CA ILE A 43 -39.69 -17.30 -1.69
C ILE A 43 -38.32 -17.98 -1.52
N VAL A 44 -37.36 -17.33 -0.85
CA VAL A 44 -35.96 -17.79 -0.73
C VAL A 44 -35.68 -18.17 0.72
N LEU A 45 -35.31 -19.42 0.96
CA LEU A 45 -34.92 -19.90 2.28
C LEU A 45 -33.53 -19.36 2.64
N ALA A 46 -33.23 -19.26 3.94
CA ALA A 46 -31.89 -18.89 4.39
C ALA A 46 -30.79 -19.83 3.84
N GLN A 47 -31.11 -21.12 3.64
CA GLN A 47 -30.21 -22.10 3.02
C GLN A 47 -29.94 -21.81 1.53
N ASP A 48 -30.96 -21.40 0.77
CA ASP A 48 -30.79 -21.02 -0.64
C ASP A 48 -29.85 -19.81 -0.79
N LEU A 49 -29.89 -18.89 0.19
CA LEU A 49 -28.98 -17.75 0.24
C LEU A 49 -27.54 -18.18 0.50
N GLU A 50 -27.31 -19.12 1.43
CA GLU A 50 -25.99 -19.69 1.71
C GLU A 50 -25.40 -20.36 0.46
N ASP A 51 -26.20 -21.18 -0.23
CA ASP A 51 -25.81 -21.82 -1.49
C ASP A 51 -25.46 -20.77 -2.56
N SER A 52 -26.23 -19.67 -2.63
CA SER A 52 -25.96 -18.57 -3.56
C SER A 52 -24.63 -17.86 -3.25
N TRP A 53 -24.30 -17.68 -1.97
CA TRP A 53 -23.05 -17.05 -1.53
C TRP A 53 -21.87 -17.97 -1.78
N GLU A 54 -22.01 -19.26 -1.50
CA GLU A 54 -20.97 -20.23 -1.78
C GLU A 54 -20.71 -20.34 -3.29
N HIS A 55 -21.76 -20.36 -4.11
CA HIS A 55 -21.62 -20.35 -5.56
C HIS A 55 -20.88 -19.09 -6.05
N LYS A 56 -21.21 -17.90 -5.51
CA LYS A 56 -20.47 -16.65 -5.84
C LYS A 56 -19.02 -16.72 -5.40
N PHE A 57 -18.75 -17.23 -4.20
CA PHE A 57 -17.40 -17.37 -3.67
C PHE A 57 -16.54 -18.32 -4.53
N ARG A 58 -17.09 -19.47 -4.91
CA ARG A 58 -16.41 -20.45 -5.77
C ARG A 58 -16.13 -19.91 -7.18
N ASN A 59 -17.03 -19.08 -7.71
CA ASN A 59 -16.85 -18.46 -9.02
C ASN A 59 -15.92 -17.24 -9.00
N MET A 60 -15.62 -16.69 -7.83
CA MET A 60 -14.72 -15.56 -7.69
C MET A 60 -13.27 -16.03 -7.74
N GLN A 61 -12.53 -15.58 -8.75
CA GLN A 61 -11.09 -15.79 -8.81
C GLN A 61 -10.37 -14.66 -8.08
N PHE A 62 -9.69 -14.99 -7.00
CA PHE A 62 -8.87 -14.04 -6.26
C PHE A 62 -7.53 -13.83 -6.97
N THR A 63 -7.15 -12.58 -7.16
CA THR A 63 -5.80 -12.24 -7.62
C THR A 63 -4.79 -12.65 -6.54
N PRO A 64 -3.69 -13.33 -6.92
CA PRO A 64 -2.67 -13.73 -5.96
C PRO A 64 -2.03 -12.50 -5.31
N ARG A 65 -1.88 -12.56 -3.97
CA ARG A 65 -1.23 -11.49 -3.19
C ARG A 65 0.29 -11.44 -3.37
N VAL A 66 0.90 -12.60 -3.61
CA VAL A 66 2.34 -12.78 -3.83
C VAL A 66 2.50 -13.23 -5.26
N ARG A 67 3.41 -12.57 -5.98
CA ARG A 67 3.69 -12.82 -7.39
C ARG A 67 5.20 -12.86 -7.55
N ASP A 68 5.80 -14.04 -7.47
CA ASP A 68 7.26 -14.22 -7.42
C ASP A 68 7.99 -13.56 -8.61
N ASP A 69 7.34 -13.53 -9.78
CA ASP A 69 7.82 -12.88 -11.00
C ASP A 69 7.90 -11.35 -10.86
N VAL A 70 6.90 -10.74 -10.25
CA VAL A 70 6.85 -9.28 -9.99
C VAL A 70 7.65 -8.90 -8.75
N ASP A 71 7.67 -9.77 -7.73
CA ASP A 71 8.29 -9.53 -6.44
C ASP A 71 9.82 -9.38 -6.54
N GLN A 72 10.43 -10.07 -7.50
CA GLN A 72 11.86 -9.96 -7.83
C GLN A 72 12.21 -8.73 -8.68
N ASP A 73 11.24 -8.13 -9.39
CA ASP A 73 11.50 -6.97 -10.24
C ASP A 73 11.56 -5.68 -9.42
N LEU A 74 12.78 -5.22 -9.14
CA LEU A 74 13.03 -4.00 -8.38
C LEU A 74 12.53 -2.71 -9.07
N SER A 75 12.23 -2.75 -10.37
CA SER A 75 11.70 -1.61 -11.10
C SER A 75 10.18 -1.44 -10.96
N SER A 76 9.49 -2.50 -10.53
CA SER A 76 8.03 -2.52 -10.42
C SER A 76 7.53 -1.95 -9.10
N VAL A 77 6.49 -1.11 -9.17
CA VAL A 77 5.76 -0.61 -7.99
C VAL A 77 4.84 -1.68 -7.40
N GLN A 78 4.38 -2.63 -8.23
CA GLN A 78 3.38 -3.63 -7.83
C GLN A 78 3.97 -4.82 -7.07
N ARG A 79 5.28 -4.78 -6.80
CA ARG A 79 6.00 -5.81 -6.09
C ARG A 79 5.74 -5.70 -4.58
N CYS A 80 5.71 -6.82 -3.88
CA CYS A 80 5.71 -6.89 -2.43
C CYS A 80 4.63 -6.02 -1.77
N LEU A 81 3.36 -6.21 -2.16
CA LEU A 81 2.20 -5.41 -1.78
C LEU A 81 1.96 -5.26 -0.26
N MET A 82 2.60 -6.10 0.55
CA MET A 82 2.50 -6.06 2.02
C MET A 82 3.46 -5.03 2.64
N ASP A 83 4.55 -4.70 1.95
CA ASP A 83 5.65 -3.90 2.49
C ASP A 83 5.64 -2.46 1.95
N PHE A 84 6.22 -1.52 2.71
CA PHE A 84 6.47 -0.18 2.21
C PHE A 84 7.70 -0.14 1.31
N LEU A 85 7.49 0.29 0.06
CA LEU A 85 8.56 0.50 -0.90
C LEU A 85 9.06 1.94 -0.89
N VAL A 86 10.37 2.11 -1.00
CA VAL A 86 11.04 3.41 -1.05
C VAL A 86 11.70 3.58 -2.42
N LEU A 87 11.46 4.73 -3.03
CA LEU A 87 12.02 5.09 -4.32
C LEU A 87 13.49 5.52 -4.19
N VAL A 88 14.34 4.90 -4.99
CA VAL A 88 15.77 5.22 -5.11
C VAL A 88 16.09 5.45 -6.58
N SER A 89 16.86 6.50 -6.86
CA SER A 89 17.30 6.86 -8.21
C SER A 89 18.82 6.81 -8.34
N GLU A 90 19.30 6.50 -9.54
CA GLU A 90 20.72 6.57 -9.84
C GLU A 90 21.14 8.04 -10.05
N HIS A 91 22.14 8.50 -9.29
CA HIS A 91 22.70 9.83 -9.40
C HIS A 91 24.21 9.78 -9.71
N ALA A 92 24.63 10.53 -10.72
CA ALA A 92 26.06 10.75 -10.99
C ALA A 92 26.58 11.87 -10.07
N VAL A 93 27.45 11.51 -9.11
CA VAL A 93 28.10 12.46 -8.20
C VAL A 93 29.59 12.46 -8.52
N GLY A 94 30.03 13.44 -9.32
CA GLY A 94 31.36 13.45 -9.92
C GLY A 94 31.50 12.29 -10.92
N ASP A 95 32.55 11.49 -10.79
CA ASP A 95 32.79 10.31 -11.65
C ASP A 95 32.10 9.03 -11.15
N GLN A 96 31.44 9.06 -9.99
CA GLN A 96 30.80 7.87 -9.42
C GLN A 96 29.29 7.93 -9.57
N LYS A 97 28.71 6.84 -10.07
CA LYS A 97 27.26 6.61 -10.01
C LYS A 97 26.90 6.02 -8.65
N LEU A 98 25.97 6.66 -7.95
CA LEU A 98 25.53 6.29 -6.61
C LEU A 98 24.01 6.23 -6.58
N TRP A 99 23.49 5.21 -5.91
CA TRP A 99 22.07 5.12 -5.58
C TRP A 99 21.76 6.05 -4.42
N LEU A 100 20.85 6.99 -4.64
CA LEU A 100 20.42 7.99 -3.67
C LEU A 100 18.92 8.21 -3.77
N LEU A 101 18.33 8.84 -2.75
CA LEU A 101 16.95 9.31 -2.87
C LEU A 101 16.89 10.46 -3.89
N PRO A 102 15.79 10.60 -4.66
CA PRO A 102 15.63 11.70 -5.61
C PRO A 102 15.85 13.05 -4.94
N GLN A 103 16.85 13.79 -5.42
CA GLN A 103 17.22 15.09 -4.87
C GLN A 103 17.54 16.10 -5.98
N ARG A 104 17.28 17.39 -5.70
CA ARG A 104 17.60 18.54 -6.56
C ARG A 104 18.20 19.67 -5.70
N GLU A 105 18.99 20.51 -6.35
CA GLU A 105 19.47 21.75 -5.75
C GLU A 105 18.32 22.74 -5.58
N TRP A 106 18.32 23.43 -4.44
CA TRP A 106 17.36 24.50 -4.13
C TRP A 106 17.63 25.72 -5.02
N GLN A 107 16.56 26.38 -5.47
CA GLN A 107 16.61 27.58 -6.28
C GLN A 107 15.99 28.75 -5.53
N GLU A 108 16.53 29.94 -5.75
CA GLU A 108 16.06 31.16 -5.09
C GLU A 108 14.61 31.46 -5.48
N GLY A 109 13.76 31.68 -4.48
CA GLY A 109 12.32 31.90 -4.67
C GLY A 109 11.43 30.67 -4.44
N GLU A 110 12.00 29.47 -4.26
CA GLU A 110 11.24 28.25 -3.93
C GLU A 110 11.32 27.91 -2.42
N THR A 111 10.33 27.20 -1.90
CA THR A 111 10.41 26.53 -0.59
C THR A 111 11.16 25.19 -0.71
N LEU A 112 11.73 24.69 0.39
CA LEU A 112 12.39 23.37 0.40
C LEU A 112 11.45 22.24 -0.05
N ARG A 113 10.15 22.33 0.29
CA ARG A 113 9.13 21.39 -0.16
C ARG A 113 8.93 21.46 -1.68
N GLN A 114 8.81 22.66 -2.25
CA GLN A 114 8.67 22.85 -3.70
C GLN A 114 9.90 22.31 -4.46
N THR A 115 11.10 22.43 -3.89
CA THR A 115 12.29 21.78 -4.46
C THR A 115 12.17 20.25 -4.48
N ALA A 116 11.57 19.64 -3.45
CA ALA A 116 11.30 18.20 -3.44
C ALA A 116 10.21 17.80 -4.46
N GLU A 117 9.15 18.60 -4.60
CA GLU A 117 8.12 18.43 -5.64
C GLU A 117 8.75 18.49 -7.04
N ARG A 118 9.65 19.46 -7.28
CA ARG A 118 10.41 19.59 -8.53
C ARG A 118 11.38 18.43 -8.74
N ALA A 119 11.97 17.88 -7.68
CA ALA A 119 12.82 16.69 -7.78
C ALA A 119 12.03 15.49 -8.29
N LEU A 120 10.83 15.25 -7.75
CA LEU A 120 9.92 14.19 -8.21
C LEU A 120 9.43 14.43 -9.64
N ALA A 121 9.02 15.65 -9.97
CA ALA A 121 8.56 16.01 -11.32
C ALA A 121 9.66 15.88 -12.39
N SER A 122 10.94 15.95 -11.97
CA SER A 122 12.08 15.76 -12.89
C SER A 122 12.39 14.30 -13.22
N LEU A 123 11.74 13.35 -12.52
CA LEU A 123 11.85 11.94 -12.85
C LEU A 123 11.10 11.64 -14.16
N PRO A 124 11.61 10.71 -14.99
CA PRO A 124 11.03 10.41 -16.30
C PRO A 124 9.61 9.80 -16.24
N VAL A 125 9.12 9.47 -15.04
CA VAL A 125 7.93 8.64 -14.80
C VAL A 125 6.68 9.45 -14.52
N GLY A 126 6.79 10.77 -14.35
CA GLY A 126 5.64 11.64 -14.06
C GLY A 126 4.86 11.15 -12.83
N LEU A 127 5.55 10.95 -11.71
CA LEU A 127 4.95 10.42 -10.49
C LEU A 127 4.12 11.50 -9.76
N GLU A 128 2.84 11.22 -9.54
CA GLU A 128 1.99 12.06 -8.69
C GLU A 128 2.08 11.62 -7.23
N ALA A 129 2.64 12.48 -6.39
CA ALA A 129 2.87 12.20 -4.98
C ALA A 129 2.28 13.27 -4.06
N THR A 130 1.72 12.84 -2.93
CA THR A 130 1.18 13.70 -1.88
C THR A 130 2.19 13.84 -0.74
N PHE A 131 2.65 15.07 -0.49
CA PHE A 131 3.63 15.35 0.57
C PHE A 131 2.97 15.39 1.95
N LEU A 132 3.57 14.69 2.92
CA LEU A 132 3.05 14.54 4.29
C LEU A 132 3.46 15.69 5.23
N GLY A 133 3.41 16.92 4.73
CA GLY A 133 3.71 18.14 5.50
C GLY A 133 4.81 19.01 4.88
N ASN A 134 5.03 20.18 5.49
CA ASN A 134 5.97 21.20 5.02
C ASN A 134 7.33 21.16 5.73
N ALA A 135 7.48 20.33 6.76
CA ALA A 135 8.71 20.20 7.51
C ALA A 135 9.54 19.00 7.01
N PRO A 136 10.87 19.12 6.95
CA PRO A 136 11.72 17.99 6.58
C PRO A 136 11.72 16.93 7.67
N CYS A 137 11.66 15.66 7.28
CA CYS A 137 11.68 14.50 8.18
C CYS A 137 13.11 14.15 8.66
N GLY A 138 14.13 14.63 7.95
CA GLY A 138 15.52 14.38 8.31
C GLY A 138 16.48 15.29 7.56
N VAL A 139 17.74 15.30 8.02
CA VAL A 139 18.81 16.05 7.37
C VAL A 139 20.09 15.22 7.31
N TYR A 140 20.69 15.16 6.13
CA TYR A 140 22.01 14.59 5.92
C TYR A 140 23.00 15.69 5.55
N LYS A 141 24.15 15.72 6.23
CA LYS A 141 25.18 16.73 6.01
C LYS A 141 26.49 16.03 5.69
N TYR A 142 27.11 16.38 4.58
CA TYR A 142 28.42 15.85 4.21
C TYR A 142 29.32 16.97 3.69
N LYS A 143 30.62 16.78 3.84
CA LYS A 143 31.63 17.69 3.30
C LYS A 143 32.08 17.16 1.95
N LEU A 144 32.23 18.05 0.98
CA LEU A 144 32.79 17.69 -0.32
C LEU A 144 34.24 17.19 -0.15
N PRO A 145 34.74 16.30 -1.01
CA PRO A 145 36.15 15.92 -1.03
C PRO A 145 37.05 17.16 -1.12
N LYS A 146 38.21 17.15 -0.44
CA LYS A 146 39.17 18.27 -0.42
C LYS A 146 39.44 18.92 -1.80
N PRO A 147 39.59 18.18 -2.92
CA PRO A 147 39.86 18.80 -4.23
C PRO A 147 38.68 19.59 -4.82
N LEU A 148 37.45 19.37 -4.35
CA LEU A 148 36.24 20.05 -4.82
C LEU A 148 35.75 21.13 -3.86
N ARG A 149 36.49 21.42 -2.78
CA ARG A 149 36.14 22.48 -1.84
C ARG A 149 36.59 23.83 -2.39
N THR A 150 35.63 24.72 -2.58
CA THR A 150 35.91 26.16 -2.79
C THR A 150 35.62 26.90 -1.49
N ASP A 151 36.15 28.11 -1.30
CA ASP A 151 35.89 28.93 -0.10
C ASP A 151 34.38 29.19 0.13
N SER A 152 33.58 29.14 -0.94
CA SER A 152 32.12 29.25 -0.92
C SER A 152 31.36 27.91 -0.76
N SER A 153 32.01 26.75 -0.95
CA SER A 153 31.36 25.43 -1.06
C SER A 153 32.07 24.36 -0.22
N ILE A 154 31.88 24.43 1.10
CA ILE A 154 32.50 23.50 2.06
C ILE A 154 31.83 22.11 2.04
N GLY A 155 30.53 22.06 1.73
CA GLY A 155 29.73 20.84 1.78
C GLY A 155 28.27 21.07 1.45
N THR A 156 27.47 20.03 1.64
CA THR A 156 26.08 19.97 1.20
C THR A 156 25.21 19.48 2.34
N LYS A 157 24.01 20.08 2.45
CA LYS A 157 22.95 19.66 3.37
C LYS A 157 21.76 19.21 2.54
N VAL A 158 21.36 17.96 2.71
CA VAL A 158 20.20 17.36 2.05
C VAL A 158 19.08 17.28 3.08
N PHE A 159 17.91 17.82 2.73
CA PHE A 159 16.71 17.77 3.55
C PHE A 159 15.75 16.76 2.95
N PHE A 160 15.27 15.82 3.78
CA PHE A 160 14.37 14.77 3.34
C PHE A 160 12.92 15.15 3.59
N PHE A 161 12.06 14.91 2.61
CA PHE A 161 10.62 15.08 2.73
C PHE A 161 9.94 13.75 2.41
N LYS A 162 8.89 13.42 3.17
CA LYS A 162 8.11 12.21 2.95
C LYS A 162 6.92 12.53 2.05
N ALA A 163 6.73 11.71 1.03
CA ALA A 163 5.59 11.76 0.14
C ALA A 163 5.02 10.36 -0.07
N VAL A 164 3.72 10.27 -0.32
CA VAL A 164 3.01 9.04 -0.64
C VAL A 164 2.59 9.09 -2.10
N LEU A 165 2.89 8.03 -2.84
CA LEU A 165 2.50 7.91 -4.24
C LEU A 165 0.97 7.68 -4.30
N SER A 166 0.25 8.54 -5.03
CA SER A 166 -1.20 8.43 -5.17
C SER A 166 -1.58 7.38 -6.21
N GLU A 167 -0.90 7.39 -7.36
CA GLU A 167 -1.11 6.41 -8.42
C GLU A 167 0.21 5.76 -8.84
N PRO A 168 0.30 4.42 -8.80
CA PRO A 168 1.48 3.72 -9.29
C PRO A 168 1.53 3.80 -10.82
N SER A 169 2.42 4.64 -11.35
CA SER A 169 2.74 4.64 -12.79
C SER A 169 3.45 3.33 -13.16
N ALA A 170 2.97 2.69 -14.23
CA ALA A 170 3.43 1.38 -14.70
C ALA A 170 4.74 1.44 -15.50
N SER A 171 5.34 2.61 -15.71
CA SER A 171 6.57 2.70 -16.49
C SER A 171 7.77 2.33 -15.61
N SER A 172 8.23 1.08 -15.77
CA SER A 172 9.52 0.62 -15.27
C SER A 172 10.64 1.36 -16.01
N HIS A 173 11.47 2.09 -15.28
CA HIS A 173 12.69 2.69 -15.83
C HIS A 173 13.90 2.16 -15.08
N SER A 174 14.94 1.78 -15.84
CA SER A 174 16.18 1.22 -15.30
C SER A 174 16.93 2.13 -14.31
N ALA A 175 16.61 3.43 -14.29
CA ALA A 175 17.21 4.40 -13.38
C ALA A 175 16.49 4.52 -12.02
N LEU A 176 15.38 3.81 -11.83
CA LEU A 176 14.55 3.88 -10.63
C LEU A 176 14.36 2.49 -10.05
N LEU A 177 14.57 2.39 -8.74
CA LEU A 177 14.37 1.17 -7.97
C LEU A 177 13.39 1.46 -6.84
N TRP A 178 12.45 0.56 -6.66
CA TRP A 178 11.56 0.50 -5.51
C TRP A 178 12.12 -0.53 -4.56
N LEU A 179 12.61 -0.13 -3.39
CA LEU A 179 13.31 -1.01 -2.45
C LEU A 179 12.58 -1.14 -1.12
N LYS A 180 12.65 -2.32 -0.52
CA LYS A 180 12.26 -2.51 0.89
C LYS A 180 13.29 -1.90 1.82
N LYS A 181 12.90 -1.64 3.06
CA LYS A 181 13.81 -1.17 4.11
C LYS A 181 15.02 -2.11 4.30
N SER A 182 14.81 -3.42 4.25
CA SER A 182 15.86 -4.44 4.37
C SER A 182 16.87 -4.40 3.23
N GLU A 183 16.41 -4.17 1.99
CA GLU A 183 17.25 -4.11 0.80
C GLU A 183 18.03 -2.79 0.72
N LEU A 184 17.47 -1.70 1.28
CA LEU A 184 18.05 -0.36 1.22
C LEU A 184 19.48 -0.29 1.77
N GLN A 185 19.80 -1.12 2.76
CA GLN A 185 21.13 -1.23 3.37
C GLN A 185 22.20 -1.69 2.37
N SER A 186 21.83 -2.46 1.35
CA SER A 186 22.76 -2.99 0.33
C SER A 186 23.11 -1.96 -0.75
N TYR A 187 22.23 -0.98 -0.99
CA TYR A 187 22.40 0.03 -2.05
C TYR A 187 22.96 1.36 -1.53
N LEU A 188 22.53 1.80 -0.34
CA LEU A 188 22.93 3.09 0.21
C LEU A 188 24.25 3.00 0.98
N LYS A 189 25.06 4.07 0.91
CA LYS A 189 26.27 4.18 1.75
C LYS A 189 25.90 4.11 3.24
N PRO A 190 26.67 3.43 4.10
CA PRO A 190 26.33 3.27 5.51
C PRO A 190 26.08 4.58 6.26
N SER A 191 26.89 5.61 6.01
CA SER A 191 26.72 6.94 6.65
C SER A 191 25.42 7.64 6.24
N TYR A 192 24.92 7.37 5.04
CA TYR A 192 23.67 7.90 4.54
C TYR A 192 22.50 7.09 5.08
N MET A 193 22.59 5.76 5.06
CA MET A 193 21.58 4.85 5.61
C MET A 193 21.26 5.15 7.08
N MET A 194 22.27 5.39 7.93
CA MET A 194 22.10 5.78 9.33
C MET A 194 21.26 7.05 9.54
N LYS A 195 21.13 7.91 8.52
CA LYS A 195 20.27 9.10 8.58
C LYS A 195 18.89 8.87 7.99
N VAL A 196 18.74 7.92 7.07
CA VAL A 196 17.49 7.63 6.39
C VAL A 196 16.64 6.64 7.18
N GLU A 197 17.26 5.62 7.76
CA GLU A 197 16.60 4.56 8.53
C GLU A 197 15.62 5.06 9.61
N PRO A 198 15.91 6.13 10.39
CA PRO A 198 15.02 6.57 11.47
C PRO A 198 13.64 7.06 11.02
N PHE A 199 13.51 7.52 9.77
CA PHE A 199 12.23 8.04 9.25
C PHE A 199 11.58 7.12 8.20
N ILE A 200 12.21 5.99 7.87
CA ILE A 200 11.56 4.90 7.14
C ILE A 200 10.94 3.95 8.15
N ILE A 201 9.61 4.02 8.24
CA ILE A 201 8.82 3.18 9.13
C ILE A 201 8.64 1.81 8.47
N ASP A 202 8.93 0.76 9.25
CA ASP A 202 8.45 -0.60 9.00
C ASP A 202 7.43 -0.86 10.12
N LEU A 203 6.20 -1.21 9.76
CA LEU A 203 5.10 -1.45 10.72
C LEU A 203 4.89 -2.95 10.92
#